data_AF-A0A6M3J8H2-F1
#
_entry.id   AF-A0A6M3J8H2-F1
#
_cell.length_a   1.000
_cell.length_b   1.000
_cell.length_c   1.000
_cell.angle_alpha   90.00
_cell.angle_beta   90.00
_cell.angle_gamma   90.00
#
_symmetry.space_group_name_H-M   'P 1'
#
loop_
_entity.id
_entity.type
_entity.pdbx_description
1 polymer ?
#
loop_
_entity_poly.entity_id
_entity_poly.type
_entity_poly.pdbx_seq_one_letter_code
_entity_poly.pdbx_strand_id
1 'polypeptide(L)' 'MNPVEQAHQSLKSVLLTGRILVNGLPLTANELSMILQGEQMLYEKAIQFDKASQAVANAPKAIKKDDKKKE' A
#
# COMPACT_ATOMS: atom_id res chain seq x y z
N MET A 1 2.12 -18.74 -3.03
CA MET A 1 2.15 -17.29 -3.27
C MET A 1 1.96 -16.61 -1.92
N ASN A 2 2.82 -15.65 -1.54
CA ASN A 2 2.68 -14.95 -0.26
C ASN A 2 1.40 -14.07 -0.30
N PRO A 3 0.55 -14.05 0.76
CA PRO A 3 -0.62 -13.17 0.82
C PRO A 3 -0.36 -11.70 0.45
N VAL A 4 0.82 -11.19 0.79
CA VAL A 4 1.26 -9.82 0.45
C VAL A 4 1.48 -9.66 -1.05
N GLU A 5 2.15 -10.61 -1.69
CA GLU A 5 2.36 -10.60 -3.14
C GLU A 5 1.02 -10.71 -3.89
N GLN A 6 0.08 -11.51 -3.36
CA GLN A 6 -1.26 -11.63 -3.92
C GLN A 6 -2.07 -10.34 -3.77
N ALA A 7 -1.95 -9.63 -2.64
CA ALA A 7 -2.57 -8.33 -2.44
C ALA A 7 -2.00 -7.27 -3.39
N HIS A 8 -0.68 -7.23 -3.60
CA HIS A 8 -0.05 -6.34 -4.57
C HIS A 8 -0.48 -6.62 -6.01
N GLN A 9 -0.59 -7.89 -6.41
CA GLN A 9 -1.08 -8.26 -7.74
C GLN A 9 -2.56 -7.89 -7.92
N SER A 10 -3.38 -8.09 -6.89
CA SER A 10 -4.79 -7.72 -6.91
C SER A 10 -4.96 -6.20 -7.02
N LEU A 11 -4.18 -5.43 -6.25
CA LEU A 11 -4.16 -3.97 -6.33
C LEU A 11 -3.74 -3.51 -7.73
N LYS A 12 -2.66 -4.07 -8.28
CA LYS A 12 -2.21 -3.78 -9.65
C LYS A 12 -3.29 -4.07 -10.69
N SER A 13 -4.02 -5.18 -10.55
CA SER A 13 -5.12 -5.53 -11.45
C SER A 13 -6.27 -4.53 -11.37
N VAL A 14 -6.69 -4.14 -10.17
CA VAL A 14 -7.77 -3.13 -9.99
C VAL A 14 -7.38 -1.80 -10.62
N LEU A 15 -6.14 -1.35 -10.40
CA LEU A 15 -5.62 -0.13 -10.98
C LEU A 15 -5.58 -0.19 -12.52
N LEU A 16 -5.12 -1.31 -13.09
CA LEU A 16 -5.11 -1.54 -14.54
C LEU A 16 -6.52 -1.54 -15.13
N THR A 17 -7.47 -2.20 -14.47
CA THR A 17 -8.89 -2.19 -14.88
C THR A 17 -9.46 -0.77 -14.80
N GLY A 18 -9.11 0.00 -13.76
CA GLY A 18 -9.46 1.41 -13.64
C GLY A 18 -8.95 2.25 -14.82
N ARG A 19 -7.70 2.04 -15.28
CA ARG A 19 -7.16 2.73 -16.46
C ARG A 19 -7.93 2.44 -17.74
N ILE A 20 -8.39 1.20 -17.94
CA ILE A 20 -9.20 0.85 -19.11
C ILE A 20 -10.51 1.64 -19.11
N LEU A 21 -11.14 1.80 -17.93
CA LEU A 21 -12.36 2.59 -17.80
C LEU A 21 -12.10 4.09 -18.03
N VAL A 22 -11.01 4.62 -17.49
CA VAL A 22 -10.63 6.04 -17.62
C VAL A 22 -10.31 6.42 -19.07
N ASN A 23 -9.63 5.55 -19.82
CA ASN A 23 -9.34 5.79 -21.24
C ASN A 23 -10.58 5.84 -22.14
N GLY A 24 -11.72 5.29 -21.69
CA GLY A 24 -12.99 5.37 -22.40
C GLY A 24 -13.79 6.65 -22.13
N LEU A 25 -13.33 7.51 -21.22
CA LEU A 25 -14.00 8.76 -20.86
C LEU A 25 -13.48 9.93 -21.72
N PRO A 26 -14.34 10.91 -22.05
CA PRO A 26 -13.94 12.10 -22.79
C PRO A 26 -13.20 13.09 -21.86
N LEU A 27 -12.04 12.68 -21.37
CA LEU A 27 -11.21 13.48 -20.46
C LEU A 27 -10.25 14.35 -21.25
N THR A 28 -9.97 15.53 -20.71
CA THR A 28 -8.85 16.35 -21.14
C THR A 28 -7.53 15.69 -20.72
N ALA A 29 -6.44 16.05 -21.41
CA ALA A 29 -5.10 15.56 -21.07
C ALA A 29 -4.69 15.88 -19.61
N ASN A 30 -5.16 17.01 -19.07
CA ASN A 30 -4.91 17.41 -17.68
C ASN A 30 -5.65 16.49 -16.69
N GLU A 31 -6.94 16.23 -16.91
CA GLU A 31 -7.73 15.34 -16.06
C GLU A 31 -7.16 13.92 -16.07
N LEU A 32 -6.80 13.42 -17.24
CA LEU A 32 -6.15 12.12 -17.38
C LEU A 32 -4.83 12.08 -16.60
N SER A 33 -4.00 13.13 -16.71
CA SER A 33 -2.73 13.21 -15.99
C SER A 33 -2.91 13.24 -14.47
N MET A 34 -3.91 13.96 -13.97
CA MET A 34 -4.24 14.00 -12.55
C MET A 34 -4.69 12.63 -12.03
N ILE A 35 -5.52 11.91 -12.79
CA ILE A 35 -5.98 10.57 -12.43
C ILE A 35 -4.80 9.59 -12.37
N LEU A 36 -3.94 9.59 -13.40
CA LEU A 36 -2.77 8.71 -13.46
C LEU A 36 -1.77 9.01 -12.33
N GLN A 37 -1.55 10.29 -12.00
CA GLN A 37 -0.72 10.67 -10.85
C GLN A 37 -1.32 10.20 -9.52
N GLY A 38 -2.63 10.40 -9.32
CA GLY A 38 -3.32 9.94 -8.11
C GLY A 38 -3.25 8.42 -7.95
N GLU A 39 -3.39 7.67 -9.04
CA GLU A 39 -3.26 6.22 -9.08
C GLU A 39 -1.86 5.75 -8.65
N GLN A 40 -0.82 6.39 -9.21
CA GLN A 40 0.58 6.11 -8.88
C GLN A 40 0.86 6.38 -7.40
N MET A 41 0.39 7.52 -6.87
CA MET A 41 0.55 7.87 -5.45
C MET A 41 -0.15 6.89 -4.51
N LEU A 42 -1.34 6.43 -4.86
CA LEU A 42 -2.08 5.42 -4.07
C LEU A 42 -1.33 4.10 -4.03
N TYR A 43 -0.77 3.65 -5.17
CA TYR A 43 0.01 2.43 -5.25
C TYR A 43 1.28 2.52 -4.39
N GLU A 44 2.02 3.63 -4.45
CA GLU A 44 3.21 3.85 -3.64
C GLU A 44 2.90 3.87 -2.14
N LYS A 45 1.82 4.55 -1.73
CA LYS A 45 1.37 4.57 -0.34
C LYS A 45 0.99 3.19 0.17
N ALA A 46 0.33 2.37 -0.65
CA ALA A 46 -0.02 1.00 -0.27
C ALA A 46 1.24 0.15 0.00
N ILE A 47 2.27 0.27 -0.85
CA ILE A 47 3.55 -0.42 -0.65
C ILE A 47 4.26 0.07 0.61
N GLN A 48 4.28 1.38 0.85
CA GLN A 48 4.90 1.95 2.06
C GLN A 48 4.19 1.47 3.33
N PHE A 49 2.85 1.45 3.31
CA PHE A 49 2.05 0.96 4.42
C PHE A 49 2.32 -0.51 4.72
N ASP A 50 2.39 -1.36 3.68
CA ASP A 50 2.70 -2.78 3.84
C ASP A 50 4.10 -3.00 4.43
N LYS A 51 5.12 -2.29 3.92
CA LYS A 51 6.49 -2.32 4.48
C LYS A 51 6.52 -1.89 5.94
N ALA A 52 5.82 -0.81 6.29
CA ALA A 52 5.73 -0.33 7.66
C ALA A 52 5.00 -1.33 8.57
N SER A 53 3.91 -1.93 8.07
CA SER A 53 3.16 -2.95 8.80
C SER A 53 4.01 -4.19 9.10
N GLN A 54 4.78 -4.68 8.11
CA GLN A 54 5.71 -5.79 8.31
C GLN A 54 6.85 -5.42 9.28
N ALA A 55 7.39 -4.21 9.21
CA ALA A 55 8.40 -3.74 10.16
C ALA A 55 7.87 -3.70 11.60
N VAL A 56 6.60 -3.31 11.80
CA VAL A 56 5.93 -3.32 13.11
C VAL A 56 5.61 -4.75 13.56
N ALA A 57 5.14 -5.62 12.66
CA ALA A 57 4.83 -7.02 12.99
C ALA A 57 6.07 -7.83 13.36
N ASN A 58 7.21 -7.52 12.73
CA ASN A 58 8.52 -8.13 13.00
C ASN A 58 9.31 -7.37 14.07
N ALA A 59 8.80 -6.24 14.58
CA ALA A 59 9.43 -5.57 15.69
C ALA A 59 9.42 -6.53 16.89
N PRO A 60 10.57 -6.80 17.52
CA PRO A 60 10.60 -7.64 18.71
C PRO A 60 9.64 -6.99 19.72
N LYS A 61 8.61 -7.74 20.14
CA LYS A 61 7.76 -7.31 21.25
C LYS A 61 8.72 -6.99 22.38
N ALA A 62 8.91 -5.71 22.68
CA ALA A 62 9.73 -5.29 23.79
C ALA A 62 9.11 -5.91 25.03
N ILE A 63 9.70 -7.02 25.50
CA ILE A 63 9.37 -7.61 26.79
C ILE A 63 9.76 -6.51 27.76
N LYS A 64 8.78 -5.74 28.24
CA LYS A 64 8.95 -4.96 29.46
C LYS A 64 9.14 -5.99 30.58
N LYS A 65 10.37 -6.44 30.77
CA LYS A 65 10.80 -6.92 32.09
C LYS A 65 10.86 -5.66 32.94
N ASP A 66 9.73 -5.29 33.52
CA ASP A 66 9.71 -4.46 34.72
C ASP A 66 10.41 -5.29 35.80
N ASP A 67 11.73 -5.14 35.85
CA ASP A 67 12.58 -5.64 36.91
C ASP A 67 12.34 -4.76 38.15
N LYS A 68 11.16 -4.90 38.77
CA LYS A 68 10.88 -4.37 40.11
C LYS A 68 11.58 -5.26 41.14
N LYS A 69 12.89 -5.02 41.28
CA LYS A 69 13.52 -4.47 42.48
C LYS A 69 12.98 -4.95 43.85
N LYS A 70 13.88 -5.69 44.53
CA LYS A 70 14.11 -5.80 45.99
C LYS A 70 13.18 -6.69 46.83
N GLU A 71 13.72 -7.82 47.27
CA GLU A 71 13.80 -8.18 48.70
C GLU A 71 15.27 -8.17 49.14
#